data_AF-A0A955F5N2-F1
#
_entry.id   AF-A0A955F5N2-F1
#
_cell.length_a   1.000
_cell.length_b   1.000
_cell.length_c   1.000
_cell.angle_alpha   90.00
_cell.angle_beta   90.00
_cell.angle_gamma   90.00
#
_symmetry.space_group_name_H-M   'P 1'
#
loop_
_entity.id
_entity.type
_entity.pdbx_description
1 polymer ?
#
loop_
_entity_poly.entity_id
_entity_poly.type
_entity_poly.pdbx_seq_one_letter_code
_entity_poly.pdbx_strand_id
1 'polypeptide(L)'
;MNPDVPVPDWASDALRRTWPTLSEDDRRALIDDRENQLLRHAAVALRRTESSQDFGARPAGDFGIDGHDGLSWHAERFEEPWNGWATPVVTRGTLENLVEDLATDDNLVGRIEDDGALTVYAEDPEENDVVRPDGDGLYHLYELGWCFVGLR
;
A
#
# COMPACT_ATOMS: atom_id res chain seq x y z
N MET A 1 -8.43 48.15 -12.08
CA MET A 1 -9.66 47.35 -11.88
C MET A 1 -9.19 45.95 -11.56
N ASN A 2 -9.23 45.58 -10.28
CA ASN A 2 -8.71 44.29 -9.85
C ASN A 2 -9.82 43.24 -10.03
N PRO A 3 -9.61 42.16 -10.80
CA PRO A 3 -10.61 41.11 -10.91
C PRO A 3 -10.70 40.39 -9.57
N ASP A 4 -11.83 40.56 -8.88
CA ASP A 4 -12.14 39.83 -7.65
C ASP A 4 -12.05 38.33 -7.96
N VAL A 5 -11.15 37.61 -7.28
CA VAL A 5 -11.00 36.16 -7.49
C VAL A 5 -12.31 35.51 -7.03
N PRO A 6 -13.09 34.89 -7.94
CA PRO A 6 -14.40 34.36 -7.60
C PRO A 6 -14.26 33.23 -6.59
N VAL A 7 -15.28 33.08 -5.75
CA VAL A 7 -15.36 31.98 -4.79
C VAL A 7 -15.35 30.66 -5.57
N PRO A 8 -14.42 29.73 -5.26
CA PRO A 8 -14.37 28.46 -5.96
C PRO A 8 -15.61 27.61 -5.71
N ASP A 9 -16.02 26.83 -6.71
CA ASP A 9 -17.18 25.93 -6.64
C ASP A 9 -17.01 24.85 -5.56
N TRP A 10 -15.78 24.36 -5.40
CA TRP A 10 -15.36 23.39 -4.37
C TRP A 10 -15.27 23.97 -2.95
N ALA A 11 -15.41 25.29 -2.77
CA ALA A 11 -15.29 25.90 -1.46
C ALA A 11 -16.39 25.39 -0.51
N SER A 12 -16.00 24.97 0.70
CA SER A 12 -16.96 24.59 1.74
C SER A 12 -17.76 25.79 2.22
N ASP A 13 -18.92 25.58 2.85
CA ASP A 13 -19.74 26.69 3.37
C ASP A 13 -19.03 27.53 4.45
N ALA A 14 -18.03 26.97 5.13
CA ALA A 14 -17.17 27.73 6.02
C ALA A 14 -16.23 28.65 5.23
N LEU A 15 -15.57 28.11 4.19
CA LEU A 15 -14.67 28.89 3.33
C LEU A 15 -15.41 29.96 2.53
N ARG A 16 -16.63 29.67 2.05
CA ARG A 16 -17.48 30.66 1.36
C ARG A 16 -17.82 31.86 2.24
N ARG A 17 -18.03 31.63 3.54
CA ARG A 17 -18.32 32.71 4.52
C ARG A 17 -17.08 33.56 4.80
N THR A 18 -15.90 32.95 4.83
CA THR A 18 -14.65 33.67 5.13
C THR A 18 -13.97 34.25 3.88
N TRP A 19 -14.30 33.78 2.68
CA TRP A 19 -13.70 34.21 1.40
C TRP A 19 -13.64 35.74 1.20
N PRO A 20 -14.72 36.51 1.48
CA PRO A 20 -14.68 37.96 1.28
C PRO A 20 -13.72 38.67 2.24
N THR A 21 -13.37 38.04 3.36
CA THR A 21 -12.50 38.59 4.40
C THR A 21 -11.02 38.27 4.19
N LEU A 22 -10.72 37.31 3.31
CA LEU A 22 -9.35 36.93 2.97
C LEU A 22 -8.69 37.95 2.04
N SER A 23 -7.38 38.12 2.17
CA SER A 23 -6.57 38.91 1.24
C SER A 23 -6.49 38.22 -0.13
N GLU A 24 -6.12 38.98 -1.17
CA GLU A 24 -5.93 38.41 -2.52
C GLU A 24 -4.84 37.33 -2.53
N ASP A 25 -3.75 37.56 -1.79
CA ASP A 25 -2.64 36.61 -1.67
C ASP A 25 -3.07 35.32 -0.96
N ASP A 26 -3.87 35.41 0.09
CA ASP A 26 -4.41 34.24 0.79
C ASP A 26 -5.36 33.43 -0.10
N ARG A 27 -6.21 34.11 -0.88
CA ARG A 27 -7.11 33.44 -1.84
C ARG A 27 -6.33 32.69 -2.91
N ARG A 28 -5.24 33.29 -3.44
CA ARG A 28 -4.36 32.63 -4.41
C ARG A 28 -3.64 31.43 -3.81
N ALA A 29 -3.06 31.58 -2.62
CA ALA A 29 -2.37 30.48 -1.94
C ALA A 29 -3.28 29.27 -1.70
N LEU A 30 -4.55 29.49 -1.36
CA LEU A 30 -5.53 28.40 -1.18
C LEU A 30 -5.90 27.68 -2.48
N ILE A 31 -5.94 28.40 -3.60
CA ILE A 31 -6.18 27.81 -4.92
C ILE A 31 -4.96 26.99 -5.35
N ASP A 32 -3.76 27.56 -5.24
CA ASP A 32 -2.51 26.90 -5.61
C ASP A 32 -2.26 25.64 -4.76
N ASP A 33 -2.56 25.67 -3.46
CA ASP A 33 -2.46 24.48 -2.60
C ASP A 33 -3.43 23.39 -3.04
N ARG A 34 -4.68 23.76 -3.38
CA ARG A 34 -5.68 22.82 -3.88
C ARG A 34 -5.27 22.20 -5.21
N GLU A 35 -4.76 23.00 -6.14
CA GLU A 35 -4.26 22.51 -7.43
C GLU A 35 -3.07 21.57 -7.25
N ASN A 36 -2.13 21.90 -6.36
CA ASN A 36 -1.01 21.02 -6.02
C ASN A 36 -1.49 19.70 -5.39
N GLN A 37 -2.49 19.73 -4.51
CA GLN A 37 -3.10 18.51 -3.97
C GLN A 37 -3.75 17.66 -5.06
N LEU A 38 -4.49 18.28 -5.99
CA LEU A 38 -5.12 17.58 -7.12
C LEU A 38 -4.07 16.99 -8.07
N LEU A 39 -2.98 17.71 -8.36
CA LEU A 39 -1.86 17.22 -9.16
C LEU A 39 -1.16 16.05 -8.48
N ARG A 40 -0.95 16.11 -7.16
CA ARG A 40 -0.40 14.97 -6.38
C ARG A 40 -1.33 13.77 -6.42
N HIS A 41 -2.63 13.95 -6.23
CA HIS A 41 -3.61 12.87 -6.34
C HIS A 41 -3.69 12.30 -7.76
N ALA A 42 -3.64 13.14 -8.78
CA ALA A 42 -3.62 12.71 -10.18
C ALA A 42 -2.32 11.96 -10.52
N ALA A 43 -1.17 12.42 -10.02
CA ALA A 43 0.10 11.72 -10.18
C ALA A 43 0.11 10.36 -9.47
N VAL A 44 -0.48 10.26 -8.27
CA VAL A 44 -0.69 8.98 -7.58
C VAL A 44 -1.64 8.07 -8.35
N ALA A 45 -2.75 8.62 -8.87
CA ALA A 45 -3.70 7.85 -9.67
C ALA A 45 -3.07 7.38 -10.98
N LEU A 46 -2.30 8.22 -11.67
CA LEU A 46 -1.55 7.86 -12.88
C LEU A 46 -0.48 6.81 -12.57
N ARG A 47 0.30 6.96 -11.49
CA ARG A 47 1.24 5.94 -11.03
C ARG A 47 0.54 4.62 -10.72
N ARG A 48 -0.62 4.64 -10.08
CA ARG A 48 -1.45 3.44 -9.85
C ARG A 48 -1.96 2.85 -11.17
N THR A 49 -2.30 3.68 -12.16
CA THR A 49 -2.78 3.23 -13.48
C THR A 49 -1.63 2.66 -14.31
N GLU A 50 -0.43 3.24 -14.25
CA GLU A 50 0.79 2.73 -14.87
C GLU A 50 1.25 1.43 -14.19
N SER A 51 1.24 1.35 -12.85
CA SER A 51 1.49 0.09 -12.12
C SER A 51 0.41 -0.98 -12.34
N SER A 52 -0.81 -0.60 -12.71
CA SER A 52 -1.85 -1.54 -13.14
C SER A 52 -1.72 -1.94 -14.62
N GLN A 53 -0.90 -1.22 -15.39
CA GLN A 53 -0.58 -1.50 -16.80
C GLN A 53 0.81 -2.11 -16.99
N ASP A 54 1.64 -2.16 -15.95
CA ASP A 54 2.90 -2.91 -15.91
C ASP A 54 2.62 -4.42 -15.84
N PHE A 55 2.59 -5.01 -17.03
CA PHE A 55 2.94 -6.40 -17.36
C PHE A 55 3.09 -7.38 -16.18
N GLY A 56 2.00 -8.07 -15.81
CA GLY A 56 2.09 -9.31 -15.01
C GLY A 56 1.14 -9.40 -13.82
N ALA A 57 0.66 -8.27 -13.30
CA ALA A 57 -0.14 -8.28 -12.10
C ALA A 57 -1.56 -8.86 -12.32
N ARG A 58 -1.91 -9.91 -11.58
CA ARG A 58 -3.25 -10.53 -11.58
C ARG A 58 -4.13 -9.92 -10.49
N PRO A 59 -5.46 -9.91 -10.65
CA PRO A 59 -6.39 -9.38 -9.66
C PRO A 59 -6.27 -10.09 -8.30
N ALA A 60 -6.81 -9.44 -7.27
CA ALA A 60 -6.93 -9.97 -5.92
C ALA A 60 -7.48 -11.40 -5.87
N GLY A 61 -7.05 -12.16 -4.87
CA GLY A 61 -7.46 -13.54 -4.67
C GLY A 61 -6.72 -14.18 -3.50
N ASP A 62 -7.10 -15.41 -3.18
CA ASP A 62 -6.54 -16.12 -2.05
C ASP A 62 -5.28 -16.89 -2.45
N PHE A 63 -4.38 -17.11 -1.51
CA PHE A 63 -3.15 -17.85 -1.71
C PHE A 63 -2.81 -18.72 -0.50
N GLY A 64 -1.97 -19.73 -0.71
CA GLY A 64 -1.37 -20.56 0.34
C GLY A 64 0.14 -20.66 0.16
N ILE A 65 0.78 -21.47 1.00
CA ILE A 65 2.22 -21.77 0.96
C ILE A 65 2.39 -23.26 0.66
N ASP A 66 3.25 -23.58 -0.30
CA ASP A 66 3.60 -24.97 -0.59
C ASP A 66 4.20 -25.65 0.66
N GLY A 67 3.69 -26.84 1.00
CA GLY A 67 4.07 -27.55 2.23
C GLY A 67 3.34 -27.11 3.51
N HIS A 68 2.45 -26.10 3.45
CA HIS A 68 1.56 -25.73 4.56
C HIS A 68 0.09 -25.85 4.14
N ASP A 69 -0.40 -27.09 4.14
CA ASP A 69 -1.77 -27.40 3.77
C ASP A 69 -2.79 -26.86 4.78
N GLY A 70 -3.92 -26.33 4.27
CA GLY A 70 -5.06 -25.93 5.09
C GLY A 70 -5.06 -24.47 5.57
N LEU A 71 -3.99 -23.72 5.30
CA LEU A 71 -3.93 -22.28 5.54
C LEU A 71 -4.08 -21.50 4.23
N SER A 72 -4.77 -20.36 4.30
CA SER A 72 -4.98 -19.48 3.15
C SER A 72 -5.17 -18.05 3.59
N TRP A 73 -4.64 -17.11 2.81
CA TRP A 73 -4.72 -15.68 3.06
C TRP A 73 -5.13 -14.91 1.81
N HIS A 74 -5.62 -13.68 2.01
CA HIS A 74 -6.06 -12.82 0.92
C HIS A 74 -4.94 -11.90 0.42
N ALA A 75 -4.66 -11.94 -0.88
CA ALA A 75 -3.78 -11.00 -1.56
C ALA A 75 -4.59 -9.90 -2.27
N GLU A 76 -4.17 -8.65 -2.11
CA GLU A 76 -4.76 -7.49 -2.80
C GLU A 76 -4.48 -7.54 -4.31
N ARG A 77 -3.37 -8.17 -4.69
CA ARG A 77 -2.99 -8.51 -6.06
C ARG A 77 -1.91 -9.59 -6.04
N PHE A 78 -1.68 -10.19 -7.21
CA PHE A 78 -0.46 -10.97 -7.46
C PHE A 78 0.40 -10.22 -8.45
N GLU A 79 1.70 -10.26 -8.30
CA GLU A 79 2.66 -9.73 -9.27
C GLU A 79 3.03 -10.80 -10.32
N GLU A 80 4.06 -10.54 -11.12
CA GLU A 80 4.57 -11.54 -12.06
C GLU A 80 5.08 -12.77 -11.26
N PRO A 81 4.69 -14.00 -11.62
CA PRO A 81 5.15 -15.20 -10.94
C PRO A 81 6.68 -15.35 -10.94
N TRP A 82 7.24 -15.80 -9.82
CA TRP A 82 8.67 -16.08 -9.69
C TRP A 82 8.92 -17.59 -9.79
N ASN A 83 9.58 -18.05 -10.86
CA ASN A 83 9.82 -19.48 -11.14
C ASN A 83 8.53 -20.34 -11.15
N GLY A 84 7.40 -19.73 -11.50
CA GLY A 84 6.08 -20.40 -11.52
C GLY A 84 5.30 -20.31 -10.20
N TRP A 85 5.91 -19.78 -9.13
CA TRP A 85 5.26 -19.51 -7.85
C TRP A 85 4.54 -18.17 -7.87
N ALA A 86 3.45 -18.10 -7.10
CA ALA A 86 2.69 -16.87 -6.93
C ALA A 86 3.52 -15.82 -6.18
N THR A 87 3.28 -14.54 -6.48
CA THR A 87 3.95 -13.40 -5.84
C THR A 87 2.88 -12.49 -5.23
N PRO A 88 2.25 -12.92 -4.12
CA PRO A 88 1.16 -12.18 -3.51
C PRO A 88 1.66 -10.86 -2.89
N VAL A 89 0.83 -9.83 -3.03
CA VAL A 89 1.01 -8.55 -2.35
C VAL A 89 -0.14 -8.37 -1.38
N VAL A 90 0.20 -8.09 -0.12
CA VAL A 90 -0.74 -8.19 1.00
C VAL A 90 -0.75 -6.93 1.85
N THR A 91 -1.83 -6.75 2.61
CA THR A 91 -1.90 -5.70 3.63
C THR A 91 -1.10 -6.10 4.86
N ARG A 92 -0.82 -5.12 5.74
CA ARG A 92 -0.26 -5.38 7.08
C ARG A 92 -1.07 -6.42 7.86
N GLY A 93 -2.39 -6.29 7.89
CA GLY A 93 -3.26 -7.20 8.66
C GLY A 93 -3.21 -8.63 8.13
N THR A 94 -3.18 -8.82 6.81
CA THR A 94 -2.97 -10.15 6.21
C THR A 94 -1.61 -10.71 6.62
N LEU A 95 -0.56 -9.88 6.63
CA LEU A 95 0.79 -10.30 7.00
C LEU A 95 0.90 -10.69 8.48
N GLU A 96 0.23 -9.95 9.37
CA GLU A 96 0.12 -10.28 10.80
C GLU A 96 -0.55 -11.64 10.99
N ASN A 97 -1.69 -11.87 10.32
CA ASN A 97 -2.38 -13.16 10.36
C ASN A 97 -1.50 -14.31 9.84
N LEU A 98 -0.78 -14.09 8.73
CA LEU A 98 0.14 -15.10 8.17
C LEU A 98 1.22 -15.51 9.19
N VAL A 99 1.83 -14.53 9.85
CA VAL A 99 2.87 -14.80 10.86
C VAL A 99 2.29 -15.50 12.08
N GLU A 100 1.09 -15.11 12.52
CA GLU A 100 0.40 -15.73 13.65
C GLU A 100 -0.03 -17.17 13.34
N ASP A 101 -0.59 -17.42 12.16
CA ASP A 101 -1.05 -18.74 11.73
C ASP A 101 0.09 -19.74 11.54
N LEU A 102 1.28 -19.26 11.14
CA LEU A 102 2.48 -20.10 10.99
C LEU A 102 3.24 -20.30 12.30
N ALA A 103 2.97 -19.49 13.33
CA ALA A 103 3.61 -19.66 14.62
C ALA A 103 3.15 -20.97 15.29
N THR A 104 4.07 -21.59 16.02
CA THR A 104 3.77 -22.71 16.92
C THR A 104 4.04 -22.26 18.36
N ASP A 105 3.53 -23.01 19.35
CA ASP A 105 3.66 -22.68 20.78
C ASP A 105 5.13 -22.37 21.20
N ASP A 106 6.11 -22.98 20.52
CA ASP A 106 7.52 -22.83 20.83
C ASP A 106 8.34 -22.07 19.76
N ASN A 107 7.73 -21.65 18.64
CA ASN A 107 8.48 -21.04 17.54
C ASN A 107 7.68 -19.97 16.78
N LEU A 108 8.20 -18.74 16.78
CA LEU A 108 7.70 -17.62 15.98
C LEU A 108 8.37 -17.62 14.60
N VAL A 109 7.59 -17.40 13.56
CA VAL A 109 8.11 -17.30 12.18
C VAL A 109 8.57 -15.87 11.85
N GLY A 110 8.09 -14.87 12.58
CA GLY A 110 8.54 -13.49 12.41
C GLY A 110 7.81 -12.52 13.30
N ARG A 111 8.07 -11.23 13.09
CA ARG A 111 7.40 -10.13 13.78
C ARG A 111 7.41 -8.86 12.93
N ILE A 112 6.31 -8.12 12.96
CA ILE A 112 6.29 -6.74 12.45
C ILE A 112 6.77 -5.79 13.55
N GLU A 113 7.83 -5.06 13.24
CA GLU A 113 8.47 -4.10 14.12
C GLU A 113 7.72 -2.74 14.14
N ASP A 114 8.11 -1.86 15.06
CA ASP A 114 7.48 -0.54 15.24
C ASP A 114 7.63 0.37 14.00
N ASP A 115 8.69 0.15 13.20
CA ASP A 115 8.90 0.86 11.93
C ASP A 115 8.06 0.29 10.78
N GLY A 116 7.29 -0.77 11.03
CA GLY A 116 6.44 -1.44 10.06
C GLY A 116 7.14 -2.49 9.21
N ALA A 117 8.44 -2.75 9.39
CA ALA A 117 9.11 -3.86 8.71
C ALA A 117 8.70 -5.20 9.32
N LEU A 118 8.42 -6.20 8.48
CA LEU A 118 8.36 -7.59 8.92
C LEU A 118 9.78 -8.15 8.94
N THR A 119 10.21 -8.64 10.09
CA THR A 119 11.40 -9.50 10.21
C THR A 119 10.94 -10.95 10.30
N VAL A 120 11.36 -11.78 9.35
CA VAL A 120 11.17 -13.24 9.38
C VAL A 120 12.39 -13.88 10.04
N TYR A 121 12.16 -14.79 10.97
CA TYR A 121 13.22 -15.39 11.76
C TYR A 121 13.77 -16.65 11.08
N ALA A 122 15.08 -16.70 10.90
CA ALA A 122 15.85 -17.87 10.49
C ALA A 122 16.50 -18.55 11.70
N GLU A 123 17.12 -19.71 11.48
CA GLU A 123 17.91 -20.38 12.53
C GLU A 123 19.10 -19.53 12.97
N ASP A 124 19.76 -18.84 12.02
CA ASP A 124 20.78 -17.83 12.30
C ASP A 124 20.16 -16.42 12.19
N PRO A 125 20.22 -15.58 13.24
CA PRO A 125 19.71 -14.22 13.19
C PRO A 125 20.31 -13.34 12.09
N GLU A 126 21.52 -13.64 11.61
CA GLU A 126 22.15 -12.93 10.49
C GLU A 126 21.50 -13.25 9.14
N GLU A 127 20.71 -14.34 9.07
CA GLU A 127 19.97 -14.80 7.90
C GLU A 127 18.48 -14.40 7.94
N ASN A 128 18.07 -13.57 8.90
CA ASN A 128 16.70 -13.07 8.96
C ASN A 128 16.35 -12.25 7.71
N ASP A 129 15.24 -12.59 7.06
CA ASP A 129 14.69 -11.81 5.96
C ASP A 129 13.89 -10.61 6.49
N VAL A 130 13.97 -9.49 5.77
CA VAL A 130 13.23 -8.27 6.12
C VAL A 130 12.41 -7.79 4.94
N VAL A 131 11.09 -7.76 5.11
CA VAL A 131 10.13 -7.25 4.12
C VAL A 131 9.60 -5.91 4.58
N ARG A 132 9.67 -4.91 3.70
CA ARG A 132 9.16 -3.56 3.99
C ARG A 132 7.89 -3.27 3.21
N PRO A 133 6.98 -2.44 3.75
CA PRO A 133 5.84 -1.98 2.99
C PRO A 133 6.31 -1.05 1.85
N ASP A 134 5.58 -1.09 0.74
CA ASP A 134 5.74 -0.16 -0.36
C ASP A 134 5.17 1.23 -0.02
N GLY A 135 5.17 2.13 -1.01
CA GLY A 135 4.63 3.48 -0.84
C GLY A 135 3.13 3.55 -0.53
N ASP A 136 2.38 2.47 -0.76
CA ASP A 136 0.96 2.34 -0.48
C ASP A 136 0.70 1.56 0.83
N GLY A 137 1.74 1.11 1.53
CA GLY A 137 1.62 0.34 2.78
C GLY A 137 1.41 -1.17 2.57
N LEU A 138 1.68 -1.68 1.36
CA LEU A 138 1.50 -3.08 1.01
C LEU A 138 2.83 -3.84 1.02
N TYR A 139 2.78 -5.12 1.36
CA TYR A 139 3.97 -5.98 1.51
C TYR A 139 4.07 -6.96 0.36
N HIS A 140 5.24 -6.99 -0.28
CA HIS A 140 5.51 -7.83 -1.43
C HIS A 140 6.18 -9.13 -0.99
N LEU A 141 5.43 -10.24 -0.97
CA LEU A 141 5.93 -11.46 -0.34
C LEU A 141 6.97 -12.22 -1.17
N TYR A 142 7.17 -11.85 -2.43
CA TYR A 142 8.24 -12.45 -3.25
C TYR A 142 9.63 -12.23 -2.65
N GLU A 143 9.82 -11.17 -1.86
CA GLU A 143 11.08 -10.85 -1.17
C GLU A 143 11.53 -11.95 -0.20
N LEU A 144 10.59 -12.75 0.32
CA LEU A 144 10.87 -13.88 1.22
C LEU A 144 11.50 -15.09 0.51
N GLY A 145 11.42 -15.15 -0.82
CA GLY A 145 11.88 -16.33 -1.58
C GLY A 145 11.08 -17.61 -1.30
N TRP A 146 9.91 -17.51 -0.69
CA TRP A 146 9.04 -18.66 -0.39
C TRP A 146 8.21 -19.10 -1.60
N CYS A 147 7.71 -20.33 -1.54
CA CYS A 147 6.90 -20.93 -2.60
C CYS A 147 5.41 -20.72 -2.33
N PHE A 148 4.84 -19.62 -2.82
CA PHE A 148 3.39 -19.36 -2.69
C PHE A 148 2.59 -19.96 -3.85
N VAL A 149 1.37 -20.39 -3.55
CA VAL A 149 0.43 -20.94 -4.53
C VAL A 149 -0.85 -20.10 -4.57
N GLY A 150 -1.28 -19.71 -5.77
CA GLY A 150 -2.56 -19.03 -5.95
C GLY A 150 -3.71 -20.03 -5.83
N LEU A 151 -4.71 -19.69 -5.01
CA LEU A 151 -5.94 -20.46 -4.86
C LEU A 151 -7.00 -19.87 -5.79
N ARG A 152 -7.81 -20.73 -6.40
CA ARG A 152 -8.84 -20.34 -7.36
C ARG A 152 -10.17 -20.06 -6.68
#